data_AF-A0A7S2VXX6-F1
#
_entry.id   AF-A0A7S2VXX6-F1
#
_cell.length_a   1.000
_cell.length_b   1.000
_cell.length_c   1.000
_cell.angle_alpha   90.00
_cell.angle_beta   90.00
_cell.angle_gamma   90.00
#
_symmetry.space_group_name_H-M   'P 1'
#
loop_
_entity.id
_entity.type
_entity.pdbx_description
1 polymer ?
#
loop_
_entity_poly.entity_id
_entity_poly.type
_entity_poly.pdbx_seq_one_letter_code
_entity_poly.pdbx_strand_id
1 'polypeptide(L)'
;SGGWRDAAKGELLFIAGGSKAAYDAAAASMGVMGSKTWFVGDTPTHAARAKLMLQVMMGNVVGALGEMVSLSGRAGLDQNMVLEMLSHSAMGSPLTTAKGKLMVAKDFSPNFQVYLQQKDLRLALALADELD
;
A
#
# COMPACT_ATOMS: atom_id res chain seq x y z
N SER A 1 2.48 -2.10 8.10
CA SER A 1 2.50 -1.63 6.70
C SER A 1 3.93 -1.54 6.23
N GLY A 2 4.18 -1.88 4.97
CA GLY A 2 5.53 -2.12 4.45
C GLY A 2 5.71 -3.57 3.99
N GLY A 3 6.73 -3.82 3.20
CA GLY A 3 7.11 -5.14 2.68
C GLY A 3 8.27 -5.76 3.46
N TRP A 4 8.73 -6.92 3.00
CA TRP A 4 9.86 -7.64 3.61
C TRP A 4 11.15 -6.80 3.65
N ARG A 5 11.34 -5.91 2.67
CA ARG A 5 12.50 -4.99 2.61
C ARG A 5 12.48 -3.98 3.75
N ASP A 6 11.30 -3.45 4.07
CA ASP A 6 11.13 -2.47 5.15
C ASP A 6 11.28 -3.18 6.51
N ALA A 7 10.77 -4.41 6.64
CA ALA A 7 10.98 -5.24 7.81
C ALA A 7 12.48 -5.52 8.07
N ALA A 8 13.24 -5.87 7.03
CA ALA A 8 14.67 -6.13 7.14
C ALA A 8 15.49 -4.89 7.56
N LYS A 9 14.97 -3.68 7.31
CA LYS A 9 15.62 -2.41 7.66
C LYS A 9 15.13 -1.80 8.97
N GLY A 10 14.13 -2.40 9.63
CA GLY A 10 13.48 -1.78 10.78
C GLY A 10 12.66 -0.52 10.41
N GLU A 11 12.19 -0.43 9.17
CA GLU A 11 11.50 0.75 8.64
C GLU A 11 9.97 0.57 8.56
N LEU A 12 9.42 -0.48 9.17
CA LEU A 12 7.98 -0.76 9.14
C LEU A 12 7.15 0.40 9.69
N LEU A 13 5.95 0.51 9.15
CA LEU A 13 4.92 1.43 9.59
C LEU A 13 3.87 0.67 10.38
N PHE A 14 3.73 0.94 11.68
CA PHE A 14 2.78 0.26 12.55
C PHE A 14 1.47 1.04 12.71
N ILE A 15 0.35 0.35 12.49
CA ILE A 15 -1.00 0.87 12.79
C ILE A 15 -1.51 0.02 13.94
N ALA A 16 -1.59 0.61 15.13
CA ALA A 16 -1.96 -0.06 16.37
C ALA A 16 -3.31 0.43 16.88
N GLY A 17 -4.05 -0.46 17.52
CA GLY A 17 -5.33 -0.17 18.15
C GLY A 17 -5.65 -1.25 19.16
N GLY A 18 -6.36 -0.90 20.24
CA GLY A 18 -6.63 -1.79 21.36
C GLY A 18 -6.31 -1.15 22.71
N SER A 19 -6.07 -1.97 23.73
CA SER A 19 -5.72 -1.47 25.07
C SER A 19 -4.47 -0.58 25.02
N LYS A 20 -4.59 0.62 25.60
CA LYS A 20 -3.46 1.55 25.70
C LYS A 20 -2.30 0.96 26.52
N ALA A 21 -2.60 0.21 27.59
CA ALA A 21 -1.57 -0.44 28.39
C ALA A 21 -0.77 -1.48 27.57
N ALA A 22 -1.44 -2.26 26.72
CA ALA A 22 -0.77 -3.21 25.84
C ALA A 22 0.07 -2.49 24.77
N TYR A 23 -0.44 -1.38 24.21
CA TYR A 23 0.30 -0.54 23.29
C TYR A 23 1.58 0.02 23.94
N ASP A 24 1.48 0.60 25.14
CA ASP A 24 2.61 1.21 25.84
C ASP A 24 3.67 0.15 26.19
N ALA A 25 3.25 -1.05 26.60
CA ALA A 25 4.16 -2.18 26.85
C ALA A 25 4.89 -2.64 25.58
N ALA A 26 4.26 -2.57 24.40
CA ALA A 26 4.85 -2.98 23.12
C ALA A 26 5.59 -1.85 22.39
N ALA A 27 5.44 -0.59 22.81
CA ALA A 27 5.91 0.59 22.08
C ALA A 27 7.42 0.57 21.81
N ALA A 28 8.23 0.19 22.80
CA ALA A 28 9.68 0.08 22.64
C ALA A 28 10.06 -0.97 21.58
N SER A 29 9.40 -2.12 21.57
CA SER A 29 9.67 -3.19 20.60
C SER A 29 9.24 -2.79 19.19
N MET A 30 8.08 -2.14 19.05
CA MET A 30 7.64 -1.58 17.77
C MET A 30 8.60 -0.51 17.25
N GLY A 31 9.19 0.31 18.13
CA GLY A 31 10.17 1.33 17.76
C GLY A 31 11.50 0.76 17.23
N VAL A 32 11.87 -0.47 17.59
CA VAL A 32 13.06 -1.15 17.02
C VAL A 32 12.78 -1.68 15.61
N MET A 33 11.56 -2.13 15.36
CA MET A 33 11.17 -2.75 14.08
C MET A 33 10.62 -1.76 13.05
N GLY A 34 10.32 -0.53 13.47
CA GLY A 34 9.56 0.41 12.66
C GLY A 34 10.01 1.85 12.79
N SER A 35 9.80 2.59 11.70
CA SER A 35 10.14 4.00 11.62
C SER A 35 9.04 4.90 12.19
N LYS A 36 7.79 4.42 12.24
CA LYS A 36 6.65 5.18 12.75
C LYS A 36 5.51 4.28 13.20
N THR A 37 4.83 4.72 14.26
CA THR A 37 3.66 4.04 14.82
C THR A 37 2.51 5.03 14.99
N TRP A 38 1.30 4.62 14.63
CA TRP A 38 0.05 5.33 14.92
C TRP A 38 -0.82 4.49 15.86
N PHE A 39 -1.33 5.10 16.93
CA PHE A 39 -2.34 4.50 17.79
C PHE A 39 -3.71 5.08 17.41
N VAL A 40 -4.52 4.30 16.69
CA VAL A 40 -5.73 4.80 16.01
C VAL A 40 -7.03 4.55 16.78
N GLY A 41 -6.94 3.99 17.98
CA GLY A 41 -8.10 3.82 18.85
C GLY A 41 -7.91 2.73 19.90
N ASP A 42 -8.91 2.62 20.77
CA ASP A 42 -8.95 1.72 21.92
C ASP A 42 -9.41 0.28 21.60
N THR A 43 -9.76 0.01 20.34
CA THR A 43 -10.14 -1.32 19.87
C THR A 43 -9.19 -1.84 18.77
N PRO A 44 -8.93 -3.15 18.71
CA PRO A 44 -8.17 -3.75 17.59
C PRO A 44 -8.84 -3.50 16.23
N THR A 45 -10.16 -3.39 16.21
CA THR A 45 -10.96 -3.15 15.01
C THR A 45 -10.61 -1.81 14.34
N HIS A 46 -10.31 -0.76 15.11
CA HIS A 46 -9.90 0.53 14.53
C HIS A 46 -8.62 0.40 13.69
N ALA A 47 -7.62 -0.36 14.15
CA ALA A 47 -6.40 -0.60 13.39
C ALA A 47 -6.64 -1.41 12.11
N ALA A 48 -7.49 -2.44 12.17
CA ALA A 48 -7.88 -3.21 11.01
C ALA A 48 -8.59 -2.36 9.96
N ARG A 49 -9.57 -1.55 10.36
CA ARG A 49 -10.30 -0.61 9.48
C ARG A 49 -9.36 0.40 8.82
N ALA A 50 -8.47 1.03 9.60
CA ALA A 50 -7.47 1.96 9.08
C ALA A 50 -6.54 1.29 8.05
N LYS A 51 -6.14 0.04 8.27
CA LYS A 51 -5.34 -0.72 7.29
C LYS A 51 -6.11 -0.96 6.00
N LEU A 52 -7.38 -1.34 6.07
CA LEU A 52 -8.22 -1.56 4.88
C LEU A 52 -8.35 -0.29 4.04
N MET A 53 -8.53 0.89 4.66
CA MET A 53 -8.57 2.18 3.96
C MET A 53 -7.31 2.42 3.12
N LEU A 54 -6.12 2.12 3.66
CA LEU A 54 -4.87 2.24 2.90
C LEU A 54 -4.78 1.22 1.75
N GLN A 55 -5.34 0.02 1.92
CA GLN A 55 -5.34 -0.99 0.88
C GLN A 55 -6.31 -0.65 -0.26
N VAL A 56 -7.42 0.03 0.01
CA VAL A 56 -8.30 0.62 -1.01
C VAL A 56 -7.52 1.61 -1.86
N MET A 57 -6.85 2.58 -1.23
CA MET A 57 -6.03 3.56 -1.95
C MET A 57 -4.94 2.90 -2.79
N MET A 58 -4.21 1.92 -2.21
CA MET A 58 -3.16 1.20 -2.94
C MET A 58 -3.71 0.44 -4.15
N GLY A 59 -4.87 -0.21 -4.01
CA GLY A 59 -5.51 -0.95 -5.09
C GLY A 59 -5.89 -0.06 -6.26
N ASN A 60 -6.55 1.06 -5.97
CA ASN A 60 -7.00 2.01 -6.98
C ASN A 60 -5.82 2.66 -7.72
N VAL A 61 -4.78 3.09 -6.98
CA VAL A 61 -3.59 3.71 -7.59
C VAL A 61 -2.85 2.74 -8.50
N VAL A 62 -2.63 1.49 -8.06
CA VAL A 62 -1.93 0.49 -8.87
C VAL A 62 -2.78 0.03 -10.06
N GLY A 63 -4.10 -0.06 -9.91
CA GLY A 63 -5.03 -0.36 -11.00
C GLY A 63 -4.98 0.73 -12.09
N ALA A 64 -5.15 1.99 -11.71
CA ALA A 64 -5.08 3.13 -12.62
C ALA A 64 -3.71 3.24 -13.32
N LEU A 65 -2.61 2.93 -12.61
CA LEU A 65 -1.29 2.86 -13.21
C LEU A 65 -1.20 1.78 -14.29
N GLY A 66 -1.78 0.60 -14.05
CA GLY A 66 -1.84 -0.48 -15.04
C GLY A 66 -2.61 -0.08 -16.30
N GLU A 67 -3.75 0.61 -16.13
CA GLU A 67 -4.51 1.18 -17.24
C GLU A 67 -3.70 2.20 -18.05
N MET A 68 -3.02 3.12 -17.37
CA MET A 68 -2.14 4.12 -18.00
C MET A 68 -1.02 3.47 -18.82
N VAL A 69 -0.33 2.47 -18.26
CA VAL A 69 0.74 1.74 -18.97
C VAL A 69 0.17 0.98 -20.18
N SER A 70 -0.96 0.30 -20.03
CA SER A 70 -1.61 -0.41 -21.14
C SER A 70 -2.04 0.54 -22.26
N LEU A 71 -2.69 1.65 -21.89
CA LEU A 71 -3.20 2.63 -22.84
C LEU A 71 -2.07 3.34 -23.60
N SER A 72 -0.99 3.72 -22.91
CA SER A 72 0.17 4.37 -23.57
C SER A 72 0.80 3.47 -24.63
N GLY A 73 0.95 2.17 -24.36
CA GLY A 73 1.43 1.21 -25.36
C GLY A 73 0.50 1.08 -26.57
N ARG A 74 -0.82 1.08 -26.37
CA ARG A 74 -1.80 1.04 -27.46
C ARG A 74 -1.88 2.35 -28.25
N ALA A 75 -1.57 3.47 -27.62
CA ALA A 75 -1.49 4.78 -28.26
C ALA A 75 -0.18 5.00 -29.04
N GLY A 76 0.75 4.03 -29.02
CA GLY A 76 2.04 4.14 -29.70
C GLY A 76 3.04 5.05 -28.99
N LEU A 77 2.84 5.35 -27.71
CA LEU A 77 3.76 6.15 -26.90
C LEU A 77 4.82 5.26 -26.23
N ASP A 78 6.03 5.78 -26.05
CA ASP A 78 7.03 5.14 -25.20
C ASP A 78 6.56 5.13 -23.74
N GLN A 79 6.28 3.94 -23.22
CA GLN A 79 5.81 3.77 -21.84
C GLN A 79 6.83 4.28 -20.80
N ASN A 80 8.14 4.26 -21.10
CA ASN A 80 9.15 4.81 -20.20
C ASN A 80 9.02 6.33 -20.12
N MET A 81 8.85 7.00 -21.26
CA MET A 81 8.61 8.44 -21.32
C MET A 81 7.32 8.83 -20.58
N VAL A 82 6.23 8.05 -20.73
CA VAL A 82 4.99 8.31 -19.99
C VAL A 82 5.18 8.12 -18.48
N LEU A 83 5.94 7.11 -18.04
CA LEU A 83 6.28 6.93 -16.63
C LEU A 83 7.15 8.06 -16.07
N GLU A 84 8.09 8.57 -16.87
CA GLU A 84 8.89 9.74 -16.50
C GLU A 84 7.99 10.96 -16.31
N MET A 85 7.08 11.22 -17.25
CA MET A 85 6.07 12.29 -17.13
C MET A 85 5.24 12.14 -15.84
N LEU A 86 4.77 10.92 -15.54
CA LEU A 86 4.03 10.65 -14.31
C LEU A 86 4.88 10.98 -13.07
N SER A 87 6.16 10.60 -13.07
CA SER A 87 7.07 10.80 -11.94
C SER A 87 7.36 12.28 -11.64
N HIS A 88 7.31 13.14 -12.65
CA HIS A 88 7.45 14.60 -12.51
C HIS A 88 6.12 15.33 -12.26
N SER A 89 4.99 14.63 -12.36
CA SER A 89 3.67 15.20 -12.11
C SER A 89 3.29 15.17 -10.62
N ALA A 90 2.21 15.88 -10.26
CA ALA A 90 1.63 15.83 -8.92
C ALA A 90 1.09 14.44 -8.50
N MET A 91 0.94 13.52 -9.44
CA MET A 91 0.49 12.13 -9.20
C MET A 91 1.66 11.16 -8.99
N GLY A 92 2.91 11.65 -9.15
CA GLY A 92 4.12 10.87 -8.94
C GLY A 92 4.27 10.45 -7.47
N SER A 93 4.64 9.19 -7.24
CA SER A 93 4.92 8.66 -5.91
C SER A 93 5.95 7.53 -5.98
N PRO A 94 6.67 7.21 -4.89
CA PRO A 94 7.57 6.06 -4.86
C PRO A 94 6.88 4.75 -5.28
N LEU A 95 5.59 4.60 -4.95
CA LEU A 95 4.78 3.46 -5.34
C LEU A 95 4.58 3.39 -6.87
N THR A 96 4.12 4.47 -7.49
CA THR A 96 3.85 4.50 -8.94
C THR A 96 5.13 4.38 -9.74
N THR A 97 6.25 4.97 -9.30
CA THR A 97 7.56 4.78 -9.93
C THR A 97 8.01 3.33 -9.85
N ALA A 98 7.97 2.70 -8.66
CA ALA A 98 8.43 1.33 -8.48
C ALA A 98 7.57 0.32 -9.25
N LYS A 99 6.24 0.46 -9.19
CA LYS A 99 5.31 -0.45 -9.88
C LYS A 99 5.30 -0.22 -11.38
N GLY A 100 5.36 1.03 -11.84
CA GLY A 100 5.38 1.37 -13.26
C GLY A 100 6.57 0.75 -13.98
N LYS A 101 7.78 0.87 -13.41
CA LYS A 101 8.99 0.25 -13.96
C LYS A 101 8.84 -1.27 -14.15
N LEU A 102 8.28 -1.95 -13.16
CA LEU A 102 8.00 -3.39 -13.23
C LEU A 102 6.97 -3.72 -14.30
N MET A 103 5.89 -2.92 -14.43
CA MET A 103 4.86 -3.12 -15.45
C MET A 103 5.41 -2.98 -16.88
N VAL A 104 6.23 -1.95 -17.13
CA VAL A 104 6.87 -1.73 -18.44
C VAL A 104 7.87 -2.83 -18.76
N ALA A 105 8.64 -3.28 -17.77
CA ALA A 105 9.53 -4.42 -17.90
C ALA A 105 8.80 -5.78 -17.98
N LYS A 106 7.48 -5.81 -17.78
CA LYS A 106 6.66 -7.02 -17.64
C LYS A 106 7.17 -7.99 -16.55
N ASP A 107 7.80 -7.44 -15.52
CA ASP A 107 8.25 -8.21 -14.36
C ASP A 107 7.18 -8.21 -13.28
N PHE A 108 6.51 -9.37 -13.13
CA PHE A 108 5.47 -9.58 -12.13
C PHE A 108 5.91 -10.52 -11.01
N SER A 109 7.23 -10.63 -10.79
CA SER A 109 7.78 -11.39 -9.67
C SER A 109 7.17 -10.91 -8.34
N PRO A 110 6.74 -11.84 -7.46
CA PRO A 110 5.87 -11.50 -6.34
C PRO A 110 6.63 -10.70 -5.26
N ASN A 111 6.38 -9.39 -5.24
CA ASN A 111 6.71 -8.52 -4.10
C ASN A 111 5.56 -8.42 -3.09
N PHE A 112 4.33 -8.51 -3.60
CA PHE A 112 3.08 -8.64 -2.84
C PHE A 112 2.10 -9.37 -3.73
N GLN A 113 1.57 -10.51 -3.28
CA GLN A 113 0.75 -11.36 -4.13
C GLN A 113 -0.60 -10.70 -4.46
N VAL A 114 -1.02 -10.79 -5.73
CA VAL A 114 -2.27 -10.17 -6.20
C VAL A 114 -3.49 -10.68 -5.42
N TYR A 115 -3.52 -11.96 -5.04
CA TYR A 115 -4.63 -12.50 -4.24
C TYR A 115 -4.71 -11.89 -2.83
N LEU A 116 -3.59 -11.43 -2.25
CA LEU A 116 -3.60 -10.72 -0.97
C LEU A 116 -4.20 -9.33 -1.12
N GLN A 117 -3.85 -8.61 -2.19
CA GLN A 117 -4.48 -7.33 -2.51
C GLN A 117 -5.99 -7.49 -2.77
N GLN A 118 -6.37 -8.52 -3.53
CA GLN A 118 -7.78 -8.83 -3.78
C GLN A 118 -8.52 -9.13 -2.48
N LYS A 119 -7.92 -9.92 -1.58
CA LYS A 119 -8.47 -10.21 -0.25
C LYS A 119 -8.65 -8.92 0.56
N ASP A 120 -7.67 -8.01 0.55
CA ASP A 120 -7.80 -6.75 1.28
C ASP A 120 -8.93 -5.86 0.72
N LEU A 121 -9.07 -5.77 -0.60
CA LEU A 121 -10.18 -5.03 -1.23
C LEU A 121 -11.54 -5.66 -0.93
N ARG A 122 -11.63 -7.00 -0.94
CA ARG A 122 -12.85 -7.72 -0.56
C ARG A 122 -13.25 -7.44 0.90
N LEU A 123 -12.29 -7.42 1.81
CA LEU A 123 -12.55 -7.08 3.21
C LEU A 123 -12.96 -5.61 3.38
N ALA A 124 -12.40 -4.70 2.57
CA ALA A 124 -12.78 -3.30 2.58
C ALA A 124 -14.21 -3.08 2.08
N LEU A 125 -14.63 -3.79 1.03
CA LEU A 125 -16.02 -3.77 0.53
C LEU A 125 -17.00 -4.32 1.56
N ALA A 126 -16.68 -5.48 2.17
CA ALA A 126 -17.52 -6.06 3.21
C ALA A 126 -17.66 -5.14 4.44
N LEU A 127 -16.60 -4.40 4.80
CA LEU A 127 -16.68 -3.37 5.83
C LEU A 127 -17.59 -2.21 5.41
N ALA A 128 -17.56 -1.79 4.15
CA ALA A 128 -18.45 -0.73 3.67
C ALA A 128 -19.92 -1.19 3.77
N ASP A 129 -20.23 -2.41 3.34
CA ASP A 129 -21.58 -3.00 3.44
C ASP A 129 -22.07 -3.13 4.90
N GLU A 130 -21.17 -3.31 5.88
CA GLU A 130 -21.52 -3.37 7.31
C GLU A 130 -21.86 -1.99 7.91
N LEU A 131 -21.35 -0.91 7.30
CA LEU A 131 -21.49 0.46 7.81
C LEU A 131 -22.71 1.20 7.24
N ASP A 132 -23.36 0.64 6.23
CA ASP A 132 -24.62 1.11 5.64
C ASP A 132 -25.85 0.55 6.41
#